data_AF-A0A1B8F016-F1
#
_entry.id   AF-A0A1B8F016-F1
#
_cell.length_a   1.000
_cell.length_b   1.000
_cell.length_c   1.000
_cell.angle_alpha   90.00
_cell.angle_beta   90.00
_cell.angle_gamma   90.00
#
_symmetry.space_group_name_H-M   'P 1'
#
loop_
_entity.id
_entity.type
_entity.pdbx_description
1 polymer ?
#
loop_
_entity_poly.entity_id
_entity_poly.type
_entity_poly.pdbx_seq_one_letter_code
_entity_poly.pdbx_strand_id
1 'polypeptide(L)'
;MDLFDELESLAVAAVYEGPGEDDDSPDANKGTIKMWQDRFGYLYEEAVAIIRIAQNATKPSTSTQQVILSPVQARTVYLVKLDGPISTPQRVQIAANLATIPESHHGSSGGGDSVFCKVDGRAKIAIENWLSKQSEHLFRPLFIPVRMAYKELSSQSLYPTLGKDTTLPQFRPQDPHLLSASPSFGRTQNEFPVWYFFYGTLASVPNICTLLSLSGDGIPILYDASVRGGKMDSWGNGKYKALVNGSEESYVKGSAYQVMSEEHEDALRKYETDAYEVGKLVEICD
;
A
#
# COMPACT_ATOMS: atom_id res chain seq x y z
N MET A 1 -2.72 9.61 -31.36
CA MET A 1 -3.94 9.50 -30.54
C MET A 1 -3.45 9.60 -29.12
N ASP A 2 -3.73 10.73 -28.49
CA ASP A 2 -2.99 11.24 -27.33
C ASP A 2 -3.50 10.56 -26.05
N LEU A 3 -2.60 9.86 -25.36
CA LEU A 3 -2.92 9.05 -24.17
C LEU A 3 -3.39 9.94 -22.99
N PHE A 4 -3.12 11.24 -23.08
CA PHE A 4 -3.54 12.24 -22.09
C PHE A 4 -5.00 12.69 -22.29
N ASP A 5 -5.50 12.71 -23.53
CA ASP A 5 -6.90 13.08 -23.82
C ASP A 5 -7.89 12.01 -23.33
N GLU A 6 -7.49 10.74 -23.37
CA GLU A 6 -8.32 9.62 -22.86
C GLU A 6 -8.40 9.60 -21.32
N LEU A 7 -7.36 10.07 -20.64
CA LEU A 7 -7.32 10.15 -19.18
C LEU A 7 -8.14 11.35 -18.66
N GLU A 8 -8.20 12.44 -19.41
CA GLU A 8 -9.07 13.59 -19.13
C GLU A 8 -10.55 13.25 -19.37
N SER A 9 -10.85 12.45 -20.41
CA SER A 9 -12.20 11.94 -20.66
C SER A 9 -12.71 10.97 -19.56
N LEU A 10 -11.80 10.18 -18.97
CA LEU A 10 -12.08 9.33 -17.80
C LEU A 10 -12.27 10.11 -16.49
N ALA A 11 -11.69 11.31 -16.37
CA ALA A 11 -11.91 12.20 -15.23
C ALA A 11 -13.25 12.95 -15.33
N VAL A 12 -13.70 13.28 -16.55
CA VAL A 12 -15.01 13.90 -16.80
C VAL A 12 -16.16 12.90 -16.60
N ALA A 13 -15.96 11.61 -16.93
CA ALA A 13 -16.93 10.56 -16.71
C ALA A 13 -17.10 10.16 -15.22
N ALA A 14 -16.21 10.62 -14.33
CA ALA A 14 -16.28 10.39 -12.89
C ALA A 14 -17.00 11.51 -12.12
N VAL A 15 -17.57 12.51 -12.83
CA VAL A 15 -18.54 13.44 -12.24
C VAL A 15 -19.82 12.67 -11.99
N TYR A 16 -19.99 12.27 -10.73
CA TYR A 16 -21.23 11.97 -10.05
C TYR A 16 -22.47 12.51 -10.81
N GLU A 17 -23.31 11.62 -11.34
CA GLU A 17 -24.74 11.92 -11.35
C GLU A 17 -25.15 11.99 -9.87
N GLY A 18 -25.10 13.20 -9.33
CA GLY A 18 -25.82 13.51 -8.10
C GLY A 18 -27.30 13.20 -8.33
N PRO A 19 -28.01 12.63 -7.33
CA PRO A 19 -29.45 12.65 -7.37
C PRO A 19 -29.87 14.12 -7.51
N GLY A 20 -30.84 14.34 -8.41
CA GLY A 20 -31.22 15.63 -8.94
C GLY A 20 -31.45 16.70 -7.87
N GLU A 21 -31.36 17.93 -8.34
CA GLU A 21 -32.01 19.08 -7.74
C GLU A 21 -33.45 18.70 -7.36
N ASP A 22 -33.69 18.38 -6.10
CA ASP A 22 -35.03 18.31 -5.53
C ASP A 22 -35.06 19.19 -4.28
N ASP A 23 -35.50 20.41 -4.57
CA ASP A 23 -36.66 21.00 -3.91
C ASP A 23 -36.51 21.17 -2.39
N ASP A 24 -36.12 22.39 -2.01
CA ASP A 24 -36.25 22.96 -0.68
C ASP A 24 -37.75 23.22 -0.36
N SER A 25 -38.55 22.16 -0.54
CA SER A 25 -39.96 22.11 -0.27
C SER A 25 -40.18 21.63 1.16
N PRO A 26 -41.02 22.31 1.97
CA PRO A 26 -41.28 21.96 3.36
C PRO A 26 -41.99 20.61 3.56
N ASP A 27 -42.17 19.79 2.52
CA ASP A 27 -42.91 18.53 2.54
C ASP A 27 -42.02 17.29 2.76
N ALA A 28 -40.73 17.31 2.40
CA ALA A 28 -39.81 16.17 2.57
C ALA A 28 -39.56 15.80 4.06
N ASN A 29 -39.56 16.81 4.94
CA ASN A 29 -39.42 16.59 6.37
C ASN A 29 -40.67 15.97 7.00
N LYS A 30 -41.87 16.19 6.45
CA LYS A 30 -43.11 15.60 7.00
C LYS A 30 -43.15 14.08 6.84
N GLY A 31 -42.74 13.57 5.68
CA GLY A 31 -42.67 12.12 5.43
C GLY A 31 -41.69 11.43 6.37
N THR A 32 -40.53 12.04 6.56
CA THR A 32 -39.50 11.53 7.48
C THR A 32 -39.97 11.60 8.92
N ILE A 33 -40.53 12.72 9.38
CA ILE A 33 -41.05 12.83 10.75
C ILE A 33 -42.12 11.76 11.01
N LYS A 34 -43.07 11.58 10.09
CA LYS A 34 -44.14 10.58 10.24
C LYS A 34 -43.59 9.15 10.31
N MET A 35 -42.55 8.83 9.53
CA MET A 35 -41.87 7.53 9.62
C MET A 35 -41.29 7.28 11.02
N TRP A 36 -40.69 8.29 11.64
CA TRP A 36 -40.11 8.14 12.98
C TRP A 36 -41.18 8.01 14.07
N GLN A 37 -42.32 8.69 13.92
CA GLN A 37 -43.46 8.54 14.82
C GLN A 37 -44.10 7.15 14.71
N ASP A 38 -44.37 6.67 13.50
CA ASP A 38 -45.10 5.42 13.27
C ASP A 38 -44.25 4.17 13.60
N ARG A 39 -42.94 4.24 13.35
CA ARG A 39 -42.05 3.07 13.44
C ARG A 39 -41.34 2.95 14.79
N PHE A 40 -41.16 4.06 15.49
CA PHE A 40 -40.41 4.12 16.74
C PHE A 40 -41.18 4.79 17.90
N GLY A 41 -42.40 5.30 17.66
CA GLY A 41 -43.27 5.85 18.70
C GLY A 41 -42.88 7.25 19.21
N TYR A 42 -41.99 7.96 18.52
CA TYR A 42 -41.56 9.30 18.92
C TYR A 42 -42.68 10.33 18.80
N LEU A 43 -42.69 11.32 19.69
CA LEU A 43 -43.53 12.50 19.52
C LEU A 43 -42.95 13.41 18.42
N TYR A 44 -43.82 14.23 17.81
CA TYR A 44 -43.43 15.08 16.66
C TYR A 44 -42.21 15.96 16.98
N GLU A 45 -42.20 16.55 18.17
CA GLU A 45 -41.12 17.42 18.64
C GLU A 45 -39.79 16.69 18.86
N GLU A 46 -39.85 15.42 19.31
CA GLU A 46 -38.66 14.57 19.50
C GLU A 46 -38.08 14.14 18.16
N ALA A 47 -38.94 13.73 17.21
CA ALA A 47 -38.53 13.36 15.86
C ALA A 47 -37.86 14.54 15.13
N VAL A 48 -38.40 15.76 15.27
CA VAL A 48 -37.79 16.98 14.70
C VAL A 48 -36.42 17.26 15.33
N ALA A 49 -36.28 17.10 16.64
CA ALA A 49 -35.02 17.30 17.33
C ALA A 49 -33.94 16.31 16.86
N ILE A 50 -34.29 15.02 16.73
CA ILE A 50 -33.39 13.97 16.25
C ILE A 50 -32.96 14.24 14.79
N ILE A 51 -33.90 14.62 13.92
CA ILE A 51 -33.58 14.94 12.52
C ILE A 51 -32.62 16.14 12.44
N ARG A 52 -32.83 17.18 13.26
CA ARG A 52 -31.91 18.33 13.32
C ARG A 52 -30.53 17.94 13.82
N ILE A 53 -30.43 17.06 14.81
CA ILE A 53 -29.16 16.55 15.32
C ILE A 53 -28.43 15.76 14.23
N ALA A 54 -29.13 14.87 13.52
CA ALA A 54 -28.57 14.10 12.41
C ALA A 54 -28.11 15.00 11.26
N GLN A 55 -28.92 15.99 10.87
CA GLN A 55 -28.56 16.95 9.83
C GLN A 55 -27.36 17.81 10.22
N ASN A 56 -27.24 18.20 11.49
CA ASN A 56 -26.08 18.93 11.98
C ASN A 56 -24.82 18.04 12.09
N ALA A 57 -24.96 16.74 12.36
CA ALA A 57 -23.87 15.77 12.30
C ALA A 57 -23.42 15.45 10.87
N THR A 58 -24.30 15.63 9.88
CA THR A 58 -24.02 15.35 8.46
C THR A 58 -23.55 16.60 7.69
N LYS A 59 -23.64 17.80 8.29
CA LYS A 59 -22.99 18.98 7.73
C LYS A 59 -21.48 18.88 7.93
N PRO A 60 -20.65 18.94 6.87
CA PRO A 60 -19.21 18.99 7.03
C PRO A 60 -18.86 20.32 7.69
N SER A 61 -18.60 20.28 9.00
CA SER A 61 -17.97 21.39 9.70
C SER A 61 -16.66 21.73 9.00
N THR A 62 -16.61 22.94 8.46
CA THR A 62 -15.50 23.52 7.72
C THR A 62 -14.24 23.55 8.59
N SER A 63 -13.43 22.50 8.52
CA SER A 63 -12.10 22.45 9.12
C SER A 63 -11.22 21.54 8.30
N THR A 64 -10.25 22.13 7.62
CA THR A 64 -9.08 21.51 6.96
C THR A 64 -9.44 20.41 5.96
N GLN A 65 -9.35 20.69 4.66
CA GLN A 65 -9.26 19.65 3.62
C GLN A 65 -8.05 18.76 3.92
N GLN A 66 -8.23 17.73 4.74
CA GLN A 66 -7.32 16.60 4.78
C GLN A 66 -7.58 15.84 3.49
N VAL A 67 -6.61 15.90 2.57
CA VAL A 67 -6.61 15.01 1.41
C VAL A 67 -6.70 13.58 1.95
N ILE A 68 -7.83 12.92 1.70
CA ILE A 68 -8.03 11.53 2.09
C ILE A 68 -7.13 10.70 1.16
N LEU A 69 -5.93 10.39 1.64
CA LEU A 69 -5.00 9.51 0.93
C LEU A 69 -5.57 8.10 0.90
N SER A 70 -5.46 7.42 -0.24
CA SER A 70 -5.67 5.98 -0.27
C SER A 70 -4.62 5.27 0.61
N PRO A 71 -4.89 4.06 1.12
CA PRO A 71 -3.91 3.33 1.92
C PRO A 71 -2.56 3.18 1.21
N VAL A 72 -2.57 2.95 -0.10
CA VAL A 72 -1.36 2.85 -0.93
C VAL A 72 -0.61 4.18 -0.93
N GLN A 73 -1.29 5.29 -1.23
CA GLN A 73 -0.67 6.62 -1.27
C GLN A 73 -0.10 7.03 0.09
N ALA A 74 -0.82 6.75 1.19
CA ALA A 74 -0.36 7.06 2.54
C ALA A 74 0.92 6.31 2.92
N ARG A 75 1.14 5.13 2.34
CA ARG A 75 2.26 4.21 2.64
C ARG A 75 3.39 4.28 1.62
N THR A 76 3.19 4.93 0.47
CA THR A 76 4.24 5.10 -0.55
C THR A 76 5.44 5.81 0.08
N VAL A 77 6.62 5.24 -0.13
CA VAL A 77 7.88 5.79 0.35
C VAL A 77 8.41 6.78 -0.67
N TYR A 78 8.84 7.95 -0.19
CA TYR A 78 9.48 8.98 -0.99
C TYR A 78 10.86 9.33 -0.43
N LEU A 79 11.80 9.63 -1.33
CA LEU A 79 13.02 10.35 -1.00
C LEU A 79 12.75 11.84 -1.21
N VAL A 80 12.78 12.61 -0.13
CA VAL A 80 12.72 14.07 -0.18
C VAL A 80 14.13 14.63 -0.21
N LYS A 81 14.44 15.48 -1.20
CA LYS A 81 15.73 16.19 -1.24
C LYS A 81 15.75 17.23 -0.11
N LEU A 82 16.82 17.22 0.69
CA LEU A 82 17.07 18.23 1.71
C LEU A 82 17.61 19.49 1.04
N ASP A 83 16.75 20.50 0.96
CA ASP A 83 17.04 21.79 0.34
C ASP A 83 16.16 22.87 0.96
N GLY A 84 16.56 24.14 0.82
CA GLY A 84 15.79 25.30 1.27
C GLY A 84 15.28 25.20 2.72
N PRO A 85 13.96 25.40 2.98
CA PRO A 85 13.37 25.35 4.32
C PRO A 85 13.42 23.98 5.02
N ILE A 86 13.66 22.91 4.25
CA ILE A 86 13.78 21.52 4.74
C ILE A 86 15.20 20.96 4.53
N SER A 87 16.21 21.82 4.61
CA SER A 87 17.63 21.47 4.39
C SER A 87 18.25 20.51 5.40
N THR A 88 17.55 20.18 6.49
CA THR A 88 18.05 19.23 7.50
C THR A 88 17.01 18.17 7.86
N PRO A 89 17.43 16.96 8.28
CA PRO A 89 16.50 15.92 8.72
C PRO A 89 15.60 16.36 9.87
N GLN A 90 16.09 17.23 10.77
CA GLN A 90 15.30 17.80 11.87
C GLN A 90 14.19 18.73 11.37
N ARG A 91 14.44 19.49 10.30
CA ARG A 91 13.39 20.29 9.65
C ARG A 91 12.32 19.40 9.04
N VAL A 92 12.73 18.30 8.39
CA VAL A 92 11.78 17.30 7.86
C VAL A 92 10.97 16.67 9.00
N GLN A 93 11.59 16.32 10.12
CA GLN A 93 10.89 15.80 11.30
C GLN A 93 9.80 16.76 11.78
N ILE A 94 10.13 18.04 11.93
CA ILE A 94 9.18 19.07 12.37
C ILE A 94 8.06 19.25 11.34
N ALA A 95 8.40 19.36 10.06
CA ALA A 95 7.45 19.58 8.98
C ALA A 95 6.48 18.41 8.79
N ALA A 96 6.97 17.18 8.96
CA ALA A 96 6.18 15.96 8.85
C ALA A 96 5.53 15.51 10.18
N ASN A 97 5.84 16.18 11.30
CA ASN A 97 5.44 15.77 12.65
C ASN A 97 5.84 14.31 12.98
N LEU A 98 7.09 13.94 12.68
CA LEU A 98 7.61 12.58 12.91
C LEU A 98 8.11 12.42 14.35
N ALA A 99 7.87 11.24 14.93
CA ALA A 99 8.34 10.90 16.28
C ALA A 99 9.87 10.86 16.38
N THR A 100 10.55 10.44 15.30
CA THR A 100 12.01 10.33 15.23
C THR A 100 12.55 11.11 14.04
N ILE A 101 13.84 11.46 14.09
CA ILE A 101 14.53 12.08 12.98
C ILE A 101 14.62 11.07 11.83
N PRO A 102 14.18 11.41 10.61
CA PRO A 102 14.26 10.52 9.47
C PRO A 102 15.72 10.28 9.06
N GLU A 103 16.00 9.07 8.59
CA GLU A 103 17.32 8.70 8.09
C GLU A 103 17.70 9.53 6.85
N SER A 104 18.97 9.93 6.78
CA SER A 104 19.52 10.71 5.66
C SER A 104 20.42 9.85 4.78
N HIS A 105 20.22 9.91 3.48
CA HIS A 105 21.03 9.22 2.48
C HIS A 105 21.75 10.24 1.61
N HIS A 106 23.05 10.03 1.39
CA HIS A 106 23.84 10.85 0.48
C HIS A 106 23.77 10.27 -0.94
N GLY A 107 23.36 11.09 -1.89
CA GLY A 107 23.47 10.80 -3.32
C GLY A 107 24.55 11.68 -3.94
N SER A 108 25.51 11.05 -4.61
CA SER A 108 26.49 11.75 -5.43
C SER A 108 26.20 11.48 -6.90
N SER A 109 26.16 12.52 -7.73
CA SER A 109 25.98 12.43 -9.17
C SER A 109 26.90 13.43 -9.87
N GLY A 110 27.05 13.34 -11.19
CA GLY A 110 27.87 14.28 -11.97
C GLY A 110 27.48 15.76 -11.81
N GLY A 111 26.29 16.04 -11.26
CA GLY A 111 25.80 17.39 -10.94
C GLY A 111 26.04 17.87 -9.49
N GLY A 112 26.75 17.10 -8.67
CA GLY A 112 27.08 17.43 -7.28
C GLY A 112 26.44 16.51 -6.24
N ASP A 113 26.75 16.77 -4.97
CA ASP A 113 26.25 15.99 -3.83
C ASP A 113 24.88 16.51 -3.39
N SER A 114 23.96 15.59 -3.11
CA SER A 114 22.63 15.88 -2.58
C SER A 114 22.31 14.95 -1.43
N VAL A 115 21.60 15.47 -0.43
CA VAL A 115 21.15 14.69 0.72
C VAL A 115 19.65 14.48 0.63
N PHE A 116 19.19 13.27 0.94
CA PHE A 116 17.80 12.89 0.88
C PHE A 116 17.34 12.31 2.21
N CYS A 117 16.07 12.49 2.56
CA CYS A 117 15.43 11.77 3.66
C CYS A 117 14.31 10.86 3.16
N LYS A 118 14.16 9.71 3.80
CA LYS A 118 13.06 8.76 3.54
C LYS A 118 11.81 9.17 4.33
N VAL A 119 10.69 9.35 3.64
CA VAL A 119 9.39 9.72 4.25
C VAL A 119 8.25 8.92 3.64
N ASP A 120 7.16 8.68 4.39
CA ASP A 120 5.94 8.08 3.85
C ASP A 120 5.02 9.13 3.19
N GLY A 121 3.95 8.70 2.54
CA GLY A 121 3.03 9.61 1.85
C GLY A 121 2.28 10.55 2.78
N ARG A 122 2.01 10.14 4.02
CA ARG A 122 1.43 11.04 5.04
C ARG A 122 2.41 12.15 5.39
N ALA A 123 3.67 11.81 5.62
CA ALA A 123 4.73 12.76 5.88
C ALA A 123 4.95 13.70 4.68
N LYS A 124 4.88 13.20 3.43
CA LYS A 124 4.92 14.04 2.22
C LYS A 124 3.85 15.14 2.26
N ILE A 125 2.58 14.78 2.49
CA ILE A 125 1.48 15.75 2.55
C ILE A 125 1.66 16.72 3.72
N ALA A 126 2.12 16.24 4.87
CA ALA A 126 2.40 17.10 6.03
C ALA A 126 3.49 18.13 5.72
N ILE A 127 4.58 17.72 5.04
CA ILE A 127 5.66 18.63 4.62
C ILE A 127 5.16 19.65 3.60
N GLU A 128 4.38 19.23 2.60
CA GLU A 128 3.80 20.14 1.61
C GLU A 128 2.91 21.19 2.29
N ASN A 129 2.01 20.75 3.18
CA ASN A 129 1.14 21.64 3.95
C ASN A 129 1.91 22.58 4.89
N TRP A 130 3.01 22.11 5.48
CA TRP A 130 3.87 22.92 6.34
C TRP A 130 4.60 23.99 5.54
N LEU A 131 5.13 23.64 4.36
CA LEU A 131 5.79 24.60 3.46
C LEU A 131 4.83 25.67 2.97
N SER A 132 3.62 25.28 2.56
CA SER A 132 2.58 26.23 2.11
C SER A 132 2.20 27.28 3.17
N LYS A 133 2.38 26.96 4.47
CA LYS A 133 2.12 27.90 5.57
C LYS A 133 3.30 28.82 5.87
N GLN A 134 4.52 28.42 5.55
CA GLN A 134 5.72 29.16 5.94
C GLN A 134 6.27 30.08 4.85
N SER A 135 5.98 29.80 3.59
CA SER A 135 6.73 30.41 2.50
C SER A 135 5.97 31.55 1.82
N GLU A 136 6.49 32.77 1.94
CA GLU A 136 6.19 33.90 1.04
C GLU A 136 6.76 33.67 -0.39
N HIS A 137 7.67 32.70 -0.55
CA HIS A 137 8.30 32.31 -1.81
C HIS A 137 7.88 30.90 -2.25
N LEU A 138 7.78 30.65 -3.56
CA LEU A 138 7.39 29.38 -4.18
C LEU A 138 8.49 28.29 -4.07
N PHE A 139 8.87 27.89 -2.85
CA PHE A 139 9.76 26.73 -2.67
C PHE A 139 8.96 25.44 -2.91
N ARG A 140 9.33 24.69 -3.95
CA ARG A 140 8.74 23.39 -4.26
C ARG A 140 9.71 22.26 -3.90
N PRO A 141 9.43 21.45 -2.88
CA PRO A 141 10.28 20.33 -2.50
C PRO A 141 10.29 19.26 -3.61
N LEU A 142 11.43 18.59 -3.78
CA LEU A 142 11.57 17.46 -4.69
C LEU A 142 11.31 16.16 -3.94
N PHE A 143 10.26 15.44 -4.33
CA PHE A 143 9.95 14.09 -3.86
C PHE A 143 10.16 13.07 -4.98
N ILE A 144 10.95 12.04 -4.72
CA ILE A 144 11.20 10.94 -5.65
C ILE A 144 10.54 9.68 -5.06
N PRO A 145 9.49 9.12 -5.71
CA PRO A 145 8.86 7.91 -5.21
C PRO A 145 9.83 6.73 -5.31
N VAL A 146 9.96 5.99 -4.22
CA VAL A 146 10.72 4.74 -4.17
C VAL A 146 9.77 3.63 -4.64
N ARG A 147 9.93 3.20 -5.89
CA ARG A 147 9.13 2.11 -6.47
C ARG A 147 9.72 0.78 -6.04
N MET A 148 9.12 0.18 -5.00
CA MET A 148 9.51 -1.10 -4.45
C MET A 148 8.27 -1.90 -4.09
N ALA A 149 8.32 -3.21 -4.34
CA ALA A 149 7.23 -4.11 -3.99
C ALA A 149 6.91 -4.00 -2.51
N TYR A 150 5.62 -3.88 -2.21
CA TYR A 150 5.17 -3.63 -0.85
C TYR A 150 5.39 -4.85 0.04
N LYS A 151 5.79 -4.67 1.30
CA LYS A 151 6.02 -5.77 2.26
C LYS A 151 5.53 -5.36 3.64
N GLU A 152 4.38 -5.87 4.05
CA GLU A 152 3.82 -5.71 5.39
C GLU A 152 3.21 -7.04 5.83
N LEU A 153 4.06 -7.93 6.33
CA LEU A 153 3.65 -9.25 6.80
C LEU A 153 3.30 -9.19 8.29
N SER A 154 2.23 -9.83 8.72
CA SER A 154 1.95 -9.91 10.15
C SER A 154 3.08 -10.61 10.90
N SER A 155 3.51 -10.04 12.03
CA SER A 155 4.46 -10.66 12.95
C SER A 155 3.80 -11.71 13.85
N GLN A 156 2.46 -11.69 13.93
CA GLN A 156 1.67 -12.53 14.83
C GLN A 156 0.80 -13.54 14.08
N SER A 157 0.78 -13.49 12.74
CA SER A 157 0.01 -14.41 11.91
C SER A 157 0.66 -14.64 10.54
N LEU A 158 0.16 -15.61 9.81
CA LEU A 158 0.61 -15.88 8.44
C LEU A 158 0.07 -14.85 7.44
N TYR A 159 -0.88 -14.00 7.80
CA TYR A 159 -1.44 -12.99 6.90
C TYR A 159 -0.40 -11.94 6.47
N PRO A 160 -0.46 -11.39 5.24
CA PRO A 160 -1.33 -11.80 4.12
C PRO A 160 -0.84 -13.12 3.50
N THR A 161 -1.78 -14.02 3.23
CA THR A 161 -1.51 -15.32 2.59
C THR A 161 -2.22 -15.44 1.26
N LEU A 162 -1.54 -16.04 0.28
CA LEU A 162 -2.15 -16.32 -1.03
C LEU A 162 -3.31 -17.34 -0.88
N GLY A 163 -4.46 -17.03 -1.49
CA GLY A 163 -5.61 -17.92 -1.65
C GLY A 163 -6.43 -18.22 -0.39
N LYS A 164 -5.88 -18.03 0.81
CA LYS A 164 -6.56 -18.29 2.09
C LYS A 164 -6.41 -17.09 3.02
N ASP A 165 -7.46 -16.73 3.75
CA ASP A 165 -7.37 -15.75 4.82
C ASP A 165 -7.11 -16.44 6.16
N THR A 166 -5.84 -16.53 6.55
CA THR A 166 -5.41 -17.18 7.80
C THR A 166 -5.82 -16.44 9.08
N THR A 167 -6.43 -15.25 8.98
CA THR A 167 -7.04 -14.57 10.12
C THR A 167 -8.36 -15.23 10.54
N LEU A 168 -9.06 -15.90 9.61
CA LEU A 168 -10.31 -16.59 9.88
C LEU A 168 -10.09 -17.91 10.61
N PRO A 169 -10.87 -18.24 11.67
CA PRO A 169 -10.67 -19.44 12.48
C PRO A 169 -10.59 -20.74 11.69
N GLN A 170 -11.40 -20.88 10.65
CA GLN A 170 -11.47 -22.09 9.81
C GLN A 170 -10.26 -22.29 8.90
N PHE A 171 -9.50 -21.23 8.61
CA PHE A 171 -8.30 -21.28 7.76
C PHE A 171 -7.01 -21.10 8.56
N ARG A 172 -7.13 -21.00 9.90
CA ARG A 172 -5.97 -21.01 10.78
C ARG A 172 -5.30 -22.39 10.70
N PRO A 173 -3.98 -22.46 10.49
CA PRO A 173 -3.27 -23.73 10.48
C PRO A 173 -3.56 -24.51 11.77
N GLN A 174 -4.07 -25.73 11.62
CA GLN A 174 -4.31 -26.66 12.73
C GLN A 174 -3.21 -27.73 12.84
N ASP A 175 -2.27 -27.75 11.87
CA ASP A 175 -1.19 -28.73 11.85
C ASP A 175 -0.24 -28.52 13.03
N PRO A 176 -0.07 -29.53 13.90
CA PRO A 176 0.87 -29.47 15.01
C PRO A 176 2.27 -29.05 14.56
N HIS A 177 2.78 -29.43 13.38
CA HIS A 177 4.11 -29.02 12.93
C HIS A 177 4.22 -27.52 12.61
N LEU A 178 3.13 -26.87 12.22
CA LEU A 178 3.02 -25.42 12.05
C LEU A 178 2.78 -24.68 13.37
N LEU A 179 2.51 -25.42 14.45
CA LEU A 179 2.16 -24.91 15.79
C LEU A 179 3.17 -25.33 16.90
N SER A 180 3.99 -26.36 16.69
CA SER A 180 4.84 -27.03 17.69
C SER A 180 6.30 -26.65 17.61
N ALA A 181 6.77 -26.19 16.45
CA ALA A 181 7.92 -25.30 16.44
C ALA A 181 7.41 -23.98 17.03
N SER A 182 7.98 -23.52 18.15
CA SER A 182 7.79 -22.14 18.62
C SER A 182 7.77 -21.25 17.38
N PRO A 183 6.66 -20.57 17.06
CA PRO A 183 6.50 -20.14 15.72
C PRO A 183 7.41 -18.93 15.51
N SER A 184 8.50 -19.13 14.80
CA SER A 184 8.78 -18.17 13.74
C SER A 184 7.67 -18.40 12.71
N PHE A 185 6.48 -17.82 12.92
CA PHE A 185 5.34 -17.79 11.96
C PHE A 185 5.75 -17.04 10.68
N GLY A 186 6.68 -17.64 9.94
CA GLY A 186 7.68 -16.90 9.20
C GLY A 186 8.73 -16.35 10.18
N ARG A 187 10.01 -16.57 9.85
CA ARG A 187 11.10 -15.68 10.26
C ARG A 187 10.60 -14.24 10.32
N THR A 188 10.98 -13.46 11.34
CA THR A 188 10.58 -12.04 11.41
C THR A 188 10.84 -11.38 10.05
N GLN A 189 10.09 -10.32 9.70
CA GLN A 189 10.18 -9.73 8.34
C GLN A 189 11.63 -9.49 7.87
N ASN A 190 12.58 -9.32 8.78
CA ASN A 190 13.97 -9.00 8.49
C ASN A 190 14.95 -10.12 8.93
N GLU A 191 14.49 -11.37 9.04
CA GLU A 191 15.33 -12.52 9.37
C GLU A 191 15.78 -13.26 8.10
N PHE A 192 17.10 -13.30 7.91
CA PHE A 192 17.74 -13.96 6.79
C PHE A 192 18.52 -15.20 7.23
N PRO A 193 18.64 -16.24 6.40
CA PRO A 193 18.09 -16.33 5.04
C PRO A 193 16.55 -16.45 5.01
N VAL A 194 15.90 -16.25 3.87
CA VAL A 194 14.44 -16.41 3.72
C VAL A 194 14.11 -17.02 2.36
N TRP A 195 13.10 -17.89 2.32
CA TRP A 195 12.67 -18.54 1.08
C TRP A 195 11.68 -17.66 0.32
N TYR A 196 11.97 -17.41 -0.95
CA TYR A 196 11.11 -16.72 -1.91
C TYR A 196 10.70 -17.67 -3.02
N PHE A 197 9.45 -17.56 -3.46
CA PHE A 197 8.92 -18.28 -4.62
C PHE A 197 8.86 -17.34 -5.83
N PHE A 198 9.42 -17.78 -6.95
CA PHE A 198 9.44 -17.05 -8.21
C PHE A 198 8.64 -17.79 -9.29
N TYR A 199 7.77 -17.08 -10.00
CA TYR A 199 6.82 -17.66 -10.97
C TYR A 199 6.90 -17.01 -12.37
N GLY A 200 8.03 -16.38 -12.68
CA GLY A 200 8.21 -15.59 -13.89
C GLY A 200 9.67 -15.42 -14.28
N THR A 201 10.08 -14.20 -14.65
CA THR A 201 11.44 -13.91 -15.10
C THR A 201 12.48 -14.18 -14.01
N LEU A 202 12.12 -14.01 -12.74
CA LEU A 202 12.99 -14.34 -11.60
C LEU A 202 13.21 -15.86 -11.40
N ALA A 203 12.44 -16.74 -12.05
CA ALA A 203 12.69 -18.18 -12.02
C ALA A 203 13.86 -18.60 -12.96
N SER A 204 14.80 -17.69 -13.21
CA SER A 204 15.94 -17.87 -14.11
C SER A 204 17.22 -17.42 -13.42
N VAL A 205 18.18 -18.35 -13.26
CA VAL A 205 19.48 -18.10 -12.61
C VAL A 205 20.21 -16.88 -13.20
N PRO A 206 20.34 -16.70 -14.53
CA PRO A 206 20.96 -15.51 -15.12
C PRO A 206 20.34 -14.18 -14.69
N ASN A 207 19.01 -14.14 -14.56
CA ASN A 207 18.30 -12.92 -14.17
C ASN A 207 18.58 -12.58 -12.71
N ILE A 208 18.59 -13.58 -11.82
CA ILE A 208 18.94 -13.38 -10.40
C ILE A 208 20.41 -12.96 -10.28
N CYS A 209 21.33 -13.61 -10.99
CA CYS A 209 22.75 -13.22 -10.95
C CYS A 209 22.94 -11.77 -11.39
N THR A 210 22.28 -11.35 -12.47
CA THR A 210 22.35 -9.99 -12.98
C THR A 210 21.75 -8.99 -11.98
N LEU A 211 20.59 -9.32 -11.41
CA LEU A 211 19.88 -8.45 -10.48
C LEU A 211 20.61 -8.29 -9.14
N LEU A 212 21.11 -9.39 -8.60
CA LEU A 212 21.82 -9.43 -7.33
C LEU A 212 23.33 -9.17 -7.48
N SER A 213 23.81 -8.92 -8.70
CA SER A 213 25.24 -8.75 -9.02
C SER A 213 26.12 -9.90 -8.51
N LEU A 214 25.60 -11.13 -8.55
CA LEU A 214 26.30 -12.33 -8.11
C LEU A 214 27.27 -12.81 -9.20
N SER A 215 28.47 -13.21 -8.81
CA SER A 215 29.51 -13.73 -9.71
C SER A 215 30.36 -14.79 -9.01
N GLY A 216 30.93 -15.72 -9.78
CA GLY A 216 31.79 -16.79 -9.26
C GLY A 216 31.03 -17.80 -8.39
N ASP A 217 31.48 -18.03 -7.17
CA ASP A 217 30.89 -19.01 -6.21
C ASP A 217 29.51 -18.60 -5.67
N GLY A 218 29.02 -17.41 -6.03
CA GLY A 218 27.72 -16.87 -5.61
C GLY A 218 26.52 -17.27 -6.49
N ILE A 219 26.64 -18.25 -7.38
CA ILE A 219 25.54 -18.62 -8.29
C ILE A 219 24.36 -19.18 -7.47
N PRO A 220 23.15 -18.59 -7.62
CA PRO A 220 21.98 -18.99 -6.86
C PRO A 220 21.49 -20.37 -7.31
N ILE A 221 21.17 -21.24 -6.35
CA ILE A 221 20.50 -22.52 -6.59
C ILE A 221 19.00 -22.27 -6.55
N LEU A 222 18.33 -22.60 -7.65
CA LEU A 222 16.87 -22.61 -7.76
C LEU A 222 16.36 -24.02 -7.56
N TYR A 223 15.40 -24.19 -6.65
CA TYR A 223 14.70 -25.44 -6.42
C TYR A 223 13.37 -25.39 -7.14
N ASP A 224 12.99 -26.45 -7.85
CA ASP A 224 11.65 -26.54 -8.41
C ASP A 224 10.63 -26.52 -7.27
N ALA A 225 9.59 -25.71 -7.43
CA ALA A 225 8.58 -25.52 -6.40
C ALA A 225 7.22 -25.29 -7.03
N SER A 226 6.16 -25.62 -6.29
CA SER A 226 4.80 -25.32 -6.68
C SER A 226 3.98 -24.77 -5.53
N VAL A 227 3.11 -23.81 -5.82
CA VAL A 227 2.31 -23.10 -4.83
C VAL A 227 0.84 -23.38 -5.09
N ARG A 228 0.11 -23.72 -4.03
CA ARG A 228 -1.32 -24.00 -4.07
C ARG A 228 -2.15 -22.76 -3.68
N GLY A 229 -3.38 -22.66 -4.19
CA GLY A 229 -4.27 -21.52 -3.90
C GLY A 229 -3.98 -20.27 -4.73
N GLY A 230 -3.00 -20.35 -5.63
CA GLY A 230 -2.62 -19.28 -6.55
C GLY A 230 -3.07 -19.58 -7.98
N LYS A 231 -3.36 -18.53 -8.75
CA LYS A 231 -3.51 -18.60 -10.20
C LYS A 231 -2.61 -17.57 -10.88
N MET A 232 -2.18 -17.89 -12.10
CA MET A 232 -1.48 -16.95 -12.95
C MET A 232 -2.49 -16.09 -13.69
N ASP A 233 -2.36 -14.77 -13.54
CA ASP A 233 -3.10 -13.77 -14.31
C ASP A 233 -2.13 -12.89 -15.08
N SER A 234 -2.65 -12.07 -15.99
CA SER A 234 -1.83 -11.14 -16.77
C SER A 234 -2.44 -9.75 -16.80
N TRP A 235 -1.58 -8.73 -16.70
CA TRP A 235 -1.97 -7.33 -16.71
C TRP A 235 -1.09 -6.52 -17.67
N GLY A 236 -1.51 -5.29 -17.99
CA GLY A 236 -0.84 -4.45 -19.00
C GLY A 236 -0.90 -5.08 -20.39
N ASN A 237 -2.10 -5.42 -20.85
CA ASN A 237 -2.38 -6.06 -22.15
C ASN A 237 -1.63 -7.39 -22.33
N GLY A 238 -1.49 -8.18 -21.26
CA GLY A 238 -0.86 -9.49 -21.28
C GLY A 238 0.66 -9.49 -21.19
N LYS A 239 1.29 -8.33 -21.02
CA LYS A 239 2.76 -8.20 -20.97
C LYS A 239 3.35 -8.67 -19.64
N TYR A 240 2.62 -8.50 -18.54
CA TYR A 240 3.10 -8.77 -17.19
C TYR A 240 2.28 -9.87 -16.55
N LYS A 241 2.97 -10.84 -15.95
CA LYS A 241 2.34 -11.97 -15.26
C LYS A 241 2.28 -11.71 -13.77
N ALA A 242 1.12 -11.95 -13.16
CA ALA A 242 0.91 -11.78 -11.73
C ALA A 242 0.38 -13.07 -11.11
N LEU A 243 0.88 -13.39 -9.91
CA LEU A 243 0.32 -14.44 -9.07
C LEU A 243 -0.78 -13.82 -8.21
N VAL A 244 -2.01 -14.28 -8.39
CA VAL A 244 -3.18 -13.78 -7.68
C VAL A 244 -3.94 -14.92 -7.01
N ASN A 245 -4.89 -14.59 -6.14
CA ASN A 245 -5.72 -15.57 -5.47
C ASN A 245 -6.47 -16.45 -6.48
N GLY A 246 -6.23 -17.75 -6.41
CA GLY A 246 -6.89 -18.79 -7.19
C GLY A 246 -7.83 -19.63 -6.33
N SER A 247 -8.33 -20.72 -6.89
CA SER A 247 -9.08 -21.71 -6.12
C SER A 247 -8.13 -22.58 -5.28
N GLU A 248 -8.64 -23.27 -4.27
CA GLU A 248 -7.79 -24.17 -3.46
C GLU A 248 -7.16 -25.31 -4.28
N GLU A 249 -7.71 -25.64 -5.44
CA GLU A 249 -7.19 -26.68 -6.33
C GLU A 249 -6.19 -26.13 -7.35
N SER A 250 -6.11 -24.80 -7.52
CA SER A 250 -5.18 -24.21 -8.46
C SER A 250 -3.75 -24.26 -7.92
N TYR A 251 -2.82 -24.63 -8.78
CA TYR A 251 -1.40 -24.66 -8.48
C TYR A 251 -0.62 -23.87 -9.53
N VAL A 252 0.44 -23.20 -9.07
CA VAL A 252 1.38 -22.47 -9.92
C VAL A 252 2.75 -23.08 -9.73
N LYS A 253 3.39 -23.46 -10.84
CA LYS A 253 4.78 -23.93 -10.84
C LYS A 253 5.73 -22.75 -10.93
N GLY A 254 6.86 -22.89 -10.26
CA GLY A 254 7.91 -21.89 -10.23
C GLY A 254 9.17 -22.46 -9.60
N SER A 255 9.97 -21.58 -9.01
CA SER A 255 11.19 -21.97 -8.32
C SER A 255 11.31 -21.29 -6.97
N ALA A 256 11.80 -22.01 -5.98
CA ALA A 256 12.16 -21.46 -4.68
C ALA A 256 13.64 -21.05 -4.67
N TYR A 257 13.91 -19.87 -4.14
CA TYR A 257 15.24 -19.32 -3.94
C TYR A 257 15.42 -18.89 -2.48
N GLN A 258 16.58 -19.22 -1.90
CA GLN A 258 16.95 -18.77 -0.57
C GLN A 258 17.67 -17.42 -0.66
N VAL A 259 16.95 -16.36 -0.31
CA VAL A 259 17.48 -14.99 -0.22
C VAL A 259 18.32 -14.86 1.05
N MET A 260 19.57 -14.45 0.89
CA MET A 260 20.57 -14.52 1.96
C MET A 260 20.70 -13.24 2.80
N SER A 261 20.28 -12.08 2.29
CA SER A 261 20.41 -10.79 2.98
C SER A 261 19.30 -9.80 2.62
N GLU A 262 19.18 -8.74 3.42
CA GLU A 262 18.22 -7.65 3.21
C GLU A 262 18.48 -6.92 1.89
N GLU A 263 19.73 -6.71 1.52
CA GLU A 263 20.10 -6.04 0.27
C GLU A 263 19.64 -6.84 -0.96
N HIS A 264 19.72 -8.17 -0.90
CA HIS A 264 19.23 -9.02 -1.96
C HIS A 264 17.70 -8.96 -2.08
N GLU A 265 17.01 -8.97 -0.94
CA GLU A 265 15.56 -8.81 -0.92
C GLU A 265 15.14 -7.44 -1.46
N ASP A 266 15.82 -6.37 -1.06
CA ASP A 266 15.54 -5.02 -1.53
C ASP A 266 15.77 -4.88 -3.04
N ALA A 267 16.80 -5.53 -3.60
CA ALA A 267 17.02 -5.59 -5.04
C ALA A 267 15.85 -6.30 -5.76
N LEU A 268 15.38 -7.42 -5.22
CA LEU A 268 14.19 -8.13 -5.73
C LEU A 268 12.94 -7.25 -5.68
N ARG A 269 12.70 -6.58 -4.56
CA ARG A 269 11.55 -5.68 -4.40
C ARG A 269 11.62 -4.47 -5.34
N LYS A 270 12.81 -3.92 -5.60
CA LYS A 270 13.01 -2.85 -6.60
C LYS A 270 12.74 -3.33 -8.01
N TYR A 271 13.14 -4.56 -8.35
CA TYR A 271 12.88 -5.14 -9.67
C TYR A 271 11.38 -5.32 -9.94
N GLU A 272 10.63 -5.81 -8.95
CA GLU A 272 9.19 -6.00 -9.08
C GLU A 272 8.42 -4.68 -9.04
N THR A 273 8.97 -3.63 -8.42
CA THR A 273 8.35 -2.28 -8.30
C THR A 273 7.07 -2.26 -7.46
N ASP A 274 6.42 -1.10 -7.36
CA ASP A 274 5.14 -0.90 -6.67
C ASP A 274 3.94 -1.60 -7.33
N ALA A 275 4.16 -2.28 -8.46
CA ALA A 275 3.17 -3.10 -9.13
C ALA A 275 2.86 -4.43 -8.40
N TYR A 276 3.74 -4.88 -7.51
CA TYR A 276 3.57 -6.14 -6.78
C TYR A 276 3.72 -5.96 -5.26
N GLU A 277 3.24 -6.96 -4.53
CA GLU A 277 3.38 -7.06 -3.09
C GLU A 277 4.01 -8.39 -2.69
N VAL A 278 4.71 -8.39 -1.56
CA VAL A 278 5.27 -9.55 -0.91
C VAL A 278 4.19 -10.13 0.01
N GLY A 279 3.74 -11.34 -0.32
CA GLY A 279 2.81 -12.13 0.50
C GLY A 279 3.46 -13.41 1.04
N LYS A 280 2.86 -13.99 2.07
CA LYS A 280 3.23 -15.32 2.59
C LYS A 280 2.50 -16.41 1.80
N LEU A 281 3.14 -17.58 1.73
CA LEU A 281 2.58 -18.78 1.12
C LEU A 281 2.36 -19.84 2.20
N VAL A 282 1.22 -20.53 2.16
CA VAL A 282 0.86 -21.54 3.16
C VAL A 282 1.41 -22.92 2.80
N GLU A 283 1.43 -23.25 1.51
CA GLU A 283 1.83 -24.57 1.02
C GLU A 283 2.74 -24.40 -0.21
N ILE A 284 3.97 -24.90 -0.10
CA ILE A 284 4.91 -25.08 -1.20
C ILE A 284 5.19 -26.58 -1.32
N CYS A 285 4.92 -27.17 -2.48
CA CYS A 285 5.20 -28.58 -2.77
C CYS A 285 6.40 -28.71 -3.71
N ASP A 286 7.30 -29.65 -3.41
CA ASP A 286 8.42 -30.10 -4.27
C ASP A 286 7.95 -31.15 -5.30
#